data_AF-A0AB40A0W4-F1
#
_entry.id   AF-A0AB40A0W4-F1
#
_cell.length_a   1.000
_cell.length_b   1.000
_cell.length_c   1.000
_cell.angle_alpha   90.00
_cell.angle_beta   90.00
_cell.angle_gamma   90.00
#
_symmetry.space_group_name_H-M   'P 1'
#
loop_
_entity.id
_entity.type
_entity.pdbx_description
1 polymer ?
#
loop_
_entity_poly.entity_id
_entity_poly.type
_entity_poly.pdbx_seq_one_letter_code
_entity_poly.pdbx_strand_id
1 'polypeptide(L)'
;MKVYDQVIFTDELLHHRSVGSQIKETRRTWEERCSWFPAAQRNLYARCSEIYEECLEKYGNDHFEFYAQRNRLREEHRVNTNSYKDREKRKSQRSMDHLKGYRASPTSNGVYGSVHPMQLFYCF
;
A
#
# COMPACT_ATOMS: atom_id res chain seq x y z
N MET A 1 1.88 -22.82 -40.97
CA MET A 1 1.10 -21.76 -40.27
C MET A 1 1.28 -20.50 -41.10
N LYS A 2 0.29 -20.13 -41.93
CA LYS A 2 0.42 -18.95 -42.80
C LYS A 2 0.34 -17.71 -41.90
N VAL A 3 1.42 -16.95 -41.85
CA VAL A 3 1.39 -15.59 -41.31
C VAL A 3 0.52 -14.80 -42.28
N TYR A 4 -0.66 -14.39 -41.85
CA TYR A 4 -1.44 -13.43 -42.61
C TYR A 4 -0.70 -12.11 -42.47
N ASP A 5 -0.08 -11.65 -43.56
CA ASP A 5 0.30 -10.24 -43.68
C ASP A 5 -0.98 -9.45 -43.45
N GLN A 6 -1.06 -8.79 -42.29
CA GLN A 6 -2.20 -7.97 -41.94
C GLN A 6 -2.24 -6.85 -42.97
N VAL A 7 -3.19 -6.88 -43.89
CA VAL A 7 -3.39 -5.82 -44.88
C VAL A 7 -3.92 -4.62 -44.10
N ILE A 8 -3.02 -3.73 -43.70
CA ILE A 8 -3.39 -2.51 -43.00
C ILE A 8 -4.00 -1.56 -44.03
N PHE A 9 -5.26 -1.18 -43.84
CA PHE A 9 -5.92 -0.22 -44.70
C PHE A 9 -5.41 1.19 -44.40
N THR A 10 -5.43 2.08 -45.41
CA THR A 10 -4.96 3.46 -45.26
C THR A 10 -5.65 4.21 -44.13
N ASP A 11 -6.93 3.91 -43.88
CA ASP A 11 -7.71 4.51 -42.80
C ASP A 11 -7.22 4.08 -41.42
N GLU A 12 -6.79 2.82 -41.26
CA GLU A 12 -6.21 2.32 -40.02
C GLU A 12 -4.87 3.02 -39.74
N LEU A 13 -4.03 3.23 -40.78
CA LEU A 13 -2.79 4.00 -40.65
C LEU A 13 -3.05 5.47 -40.25
N LEU A 14 -4.05 6.11 -40.85
CA LEU A 14 -4.44 7.49 -40.51
C LEU A 14 -4.98 7.59 -39.08
N HIS A 15 -5.79 6.61 -38.66
CA HIS A 15 -6.27 6.53 -37.29
C HIS A 15 -5.12 6.37 -36.30
N HIS A 16 -4.20 5.43 -36.54
CA HIS A 16 -3.01 5.25 -35.70
C HIS A 16 -2.16 6.52 -35.62
N ARG A 17 -1.99 7.26 -36.72
CA ARG A 17 -1.27 8.52 -36.74
C ARG A 17 -1.97 9.61 -35.92
N SER A 18 -3.30 9.71 -36.05
CA SER A 18 -4.11 10.67 -35.29
C SER A 18 -4.02 10.41 -33.79
N VAL A 19 -4.23 9.15 -33.37
CA VAL A 19 -4.11 8.73 -31.96
C VAL A 19 -2.70 9.00 -31.45
N GLY A 20 -1.67 8.67 -32.23
CA GLY A 20 -0.27 8.93 -31.86
C GLY A 20 0.03 10.43 -31.67
N SER A 21 -0.49 11.29 -32.53
CA SER A 21 -0.36 12.75 -32.38
C SER A 21 -1.09 13.25 -31.14
N GLN A 22 -2.32 12.78 -30.89
CA GLN A 22 -3.10 13.20 -29.73
C GLN A 22 -2.47 12.76 -28.40
N ILE A 23 -1.87 11.56 -28.35
CA ILE A 23 -1.09 11.11 -27.19
C ILE A 23 0.11 12.03 -26.95
N LYS A 24 0.84 12.40 -28.00
CA LYS A 24 1.99 13.31 -27.89
C LYS A 24 1.57 14.69 -27.38
N GLU A 25 0.49 15.26 -27.91
CA GLU A 25 -0.03 16.55 -27.48
C GLU A 25 -0.52 16.50 -26.02
N THR A 26 -1.22 15.44 -25.64
CA THR A 26 -1.68 15.23 -24.27
C THR A 26 -0.50 15.16 -23.30
N ARG A 27 0.55 14.39 -23.65
CA ARG A 27 1.75 14.27 -22.84
C ARG A 27 2.49 15.60 -22.70
N ARG A 28 2.67 16.33 -23.81
CA ARG A 28 3.27 17.66 -23.80
C ARG A 28 2.49 18.63 -22.92
N THR A 29 1.16 18.65 -23.05
CA THR A 29 0.29 19.52 -22.26
C THR A 29 0.38 19.18 -20.77
N TRP A 30 0.43 17.90 -20.45
CA TRP A 30 0.62 17.44 -19.07
C TRP A 30 2.00 17.85 -18.52
N GLU A 31 3.07 17.70 -19.30
CA GLU A 31 4.42 18.11 -18.91
C GLU A 31 4.51 19.64 -18.68
N GLU A 32 3.89 20.44 -19.56
CA GLU A 32 3.90 21.90 -19.45
C GLU A 32 3.04 22.43 -18.30
N ARG A 33 1.89 21.82 -18.01
CA ARG A 33 0.89 22.38 -17.07
C ARG A 33 0.75 21.64 -15.75
N CYS A 34 1.03 20.34 -15.74
CA CYS A 34 0.67 19.45 -14.63
C CYS A 34 1.87 18.67 -14.06
N SER A 35 3.08 18.81 -14.63
CA SER A 35 4.28 18.09 -14.16
C SER A 35 4.64 18.37 -12.70
N TRP A 36 4.25 19.54 -12.17
CA TRP A 36 4.45 19.91 -10.78
C TRP A 36 3.54 19.14 -9.80
N PHE A 37 2.38 18.66 -10.28
CA PHE A 37 1.33 18.11 -9.44
C PHE A 37 1.78 16.88 -8.64
N PRO A 38 2.45 15.86 -9.22
CA PRO A 38 2.92 14.71 -8.45
C PRO A 38 3.90 15.07 -7.33
N ALA A 39 4.77 16.06 -7.56
CA ALA A 39 5.72 16.52 -6.55
C ALA A 39 4.99 17.25 -5.41
N ALA A 40 4.06 18.16 -5.75
CA ALA A 40 3.25 18.86 -4.76
C ALA A 40 2.35 17.90 -3.95
N GLN A 41 1.72 16.93 -4.62
CA GLN A 41 0.91 15.91 -3.96
C GLN A 41 1.72 15.08 -2.97
N ARG A 42 2.94 14.68 -3.34
CA ARG A 42 3.86 13.96 -2.44
C ARG A 42 4.21 14.81 -1.21
N ASN A 43 4.55 16.07 -1.40
CA ASN A 43 4.88 16.98 -0.30
C ASN A 43 3.68 17.18 0.65
N LEU A 44 2.48 17.32 0.09
CA LEU A 44 1.26 17.47 0.89
C LEU A 44 0.97 16.21 1.71
N TYR A 45 1.08 15.03 1.11
CA TYR A 45 0.87 13.77 1.84
C TYR A 45 1.95 13.49 2.89
N ALA A 46 3.19 13.88 2.66
CA ALA A 46 4.24 13.78 3.67
C ALA A 46 3.85 14.58 4.94
N ARG A 47 3.36 15.81 4.74
CA ARG A 47 2.95 16.72 5.82
C ARG A 47 1.68 16.29 6.56
N CYS A 48 0.83 15.45 5.96
CA CYS A 48 -0.38 14.97 6.64
C CYS A 48 -0.06 14.25 7.96
N SER A 49 1.05 13.51 8.01
CA SER A 49 1.49 12.83 9.23
C SER A 49 1.76 13.81 10.37
N GLU A 50 2.56 14.85 10.10
CA GLU A 50 2.90 15.93 11.04
C GLU A 50 1.64 16.63 11.56
N ILE A 51 0.68 16.95 10.67
CA ILE A 51 -0.57 17.61 11.07
C ILE A 51 -1.38 16.75 12.05
N TYR A 52 -1.41 15.43 11.84
CA TYR A 52 -2.10 14.53 12.76
C TYR A 52 -1.41 14.44 14.12
N GLU A 53 -0.08 14.47 14.16
CA GLU A 53 0.68 14.54 15.41
C GLU A 53 0.41 15.86 16.15
N GLU A 54 0.48 17.00 15.47
CA GLU A 54 0.14 18.31 16.04
C GLU A 54 -1.31 18.33 16.59
N CYS A 55 -2.25 17.71 15.89
CA CYS A 55 -3.63 17.61 16.34
C CYS A 55 -3.77 16.72 17.59
N LEU A 56 -3.05 15.61 17.65
CA LEU A 56 -3.02 14.74 18.83
C LEU A 56 -2.45 15.49 20.04
N GLU A 57 -1.37 16.25 19.86
CA GLU A 57 -0.76 17.06 20.92
C GLU A 57 -1.71 18.17 21.41
N LYS A 58 -2.33 18.87 20.47
CA LYS A 58 -3.17 20.05 20.78
C LYS A 58 -4.49 19.70 21.43
N TYR A 59 -5.17 18.66 20.94
CA TYR A 59 -6.53 18.32 21.36
C TYR A 59 -6.58 17.11 22.30
N GLY A 60 -5.46 16.40 22.48
CA GLY A 60 -5.38 15.21 23.31
C GLY A 60 -5.96 13.95 22.66
N ASN A 61 -5.75 12.83 23.33
CA ASN A 61 -5.99 11.50 22.78
C ASN A 61 -7.47 11.24 22.45
N ASP A 62 -8.39 11.58 23.36
CA ASP A 62 -9.80 11.18 23.23
C ASP A 62 -10.48 11.84 22.02
N HIS A 63 -10.23 13.15 21.84
CA HIS A 63 -10.75 13.90 20.70
C HIS A 63 -10.13 13.44 19.37
N PHE A 64 -8.82 13.21 19.37
CA PHE A 64 -8.12 12.73 18.19
C PHE A 64 -8.56 11.31 17.80
N GLU A 65 -8.73 10.40 18.76
CA GLU A 65 -9.18 9.04 18.48
C GLU A 65 -10.60 8.99 17.94
N PHE A 66 -11.52 9.81 18.49
CA PHE A 66 -12.86 9.95 17.94
C PHE A 66 -12.83 10.40 16.48
N TYR A 67 -12.03 11.43 16.18
CA TYR A 67 -11.82 11.90 14.82
C TYR A 67 -11.23 10.81 13.91
N ALA A 68 -10.18 10.13 14.39
CA ALA A 68 -9.47 9.10 13.64
C ALA A 68 -10.37 7.90 13.31
N GLN A 69 -11.20 7.49 14.27
CA GLN A 69 -12.16 6.41 14.07
C GLN A 69 -13.26 6.80 13.09
N ARG A 70 -13.82 8.02 13.24
CA ARG A 70 -14.86 8.54 12.34
C ARG A 70 -14.39 8.61 10.89
N ASN A 71 -13.16 9.07 10.67
CA ASN A 71 -12.59 9.24 9.34
C ASN A 71 -11.84 8.00 8.82
N ARG A 72 -11.82 6.90 9.59
CA ARG A 72 -11.09 5.66 9.26
C ARG A 72 -9.63 5.93 8.88
N LEU A 73 -8.98 6.77 9.68
CA LEU A 73 -7.57 7.07 9.53
C LEU A 73 -6.74 5.79 9.55
N ARG A 74 -5.75 5.75 8.64
CA ARG A 74 -4.80 4.64 8.55
C ARG A 74 -4.06 4.47 9.87
N GLU A 75 -3.70 3.23 10.18
CA GLU A 75 -3.03 2.90 11.45
C GLU A 75 -1.70 3.62 11.63
N GLU A 76 -1.00 3.91 10.53
CA GLU A 76 0.27 4.68 10.52
C GLU A 76 0.13 6.07 11.17
N HIS A 77 -1.04 6.69 11.11
CA HIS A 77 -1.32 7.99 11.72
C HIS A 77 -1.89 7.89 13.14
N ARG A 78 -2.03 6.66 13.67
CA ARG A 78 -2.62 6.40 14.99
C ARG A 78 -1.63 5.77 15.96
N VAL A 79 -0.36 5.58 15.55
CA VAL A 79 0.67 4.88 16.33
C VAL A 79 0.86 5.49 17.73
N ASN A 80 0.74 6.82 17.82
CA ASN A 80 0.95 7.55 19.07
C ASN A 80 -0.26 7.55 20.00
N THR A 81 -1.43 7.06 19.56
CA THR A 81 -2.64 7.06 20.38
C THR A 81 -2.63 5.92 21.41
N ASN A 82 -3.36 6.11 22.52
CA ASN A 82 -3.40 5.13 23.60
C ASN A 82 -4.04 3.81 23.15
N SER A 83 -5.13 3.86 22.37
CA SER A 83 -5.79 2.66 21.85
C SER A 83 -4.87 1.81 20.97
N TYR A 84 -4.00 2.45 20.19
CA TYR A 84 -2.99 1.73 19.39
C TYR A 84 -1.95 1.07 20.28
N LYS A 85 -1.37 1.83 21.21
CA LYS A 85 -0.37 1.32 22.17
C LYS A 85 -0.91 0.15 23.00
N ASP A 86 -2.14 0.25 23.49
CA ASP A 86 -2.81 -0.81 24.24
C ASP A 86 -3.09 -2.05 23.39
N ARG A 87 -3.41 -1.86 22.11
CA ARG A 87 -3.59 -2.98 21.18
C ARG A 87 -2.27 -3.70 20.92
N GLU A 88 -1.18 -2.96 20.68
CA GLU A 88 0.14 -3.55 20.47
C GLU A 88 0.66 -4.24 21.74
N LYS A 89 0.44 -3.65 22.92
CA LYS A 89 0.73 -4.29 24.21
C LYS A 89 -0.05 -5.60 24.40
N ARG A 90 -1.34 -5.63 24.04
CA ARG A 90 -2.14 -6.87 24.10
C ARG A 90 -1.64 -7.93 23.12
N LYS A 91 -1.17 -7.54 21.93
CA LYS A 91 -0.58 -8.46 20.96
C LYS A 91 0.73 -9.05 21.49
N SER A 92 1.60 -8.25 22.09
CA SER A 92 2.88 -8.72 22.63
C SER A 92 2.71 -9.60 23.87
N GLN A 93 1.67 -9.37 24.67
CA GLN A 93 1.33 -10.19 25.84
C GLN A 93 0.55 -11.47 25.50
N ARG A 94 0.25 -11.72 24.22
CA ARG A 94 -0.54 -12.89 23.82
C ARG A 94 0.31 -14.15 23.98
N SER A 95 -0.05 -15.00 24.94
CA SER A 95 0.66 -16.25 25.18
C SER A 95 0.61 -17.16 23.94
N MET A 96 1.78 -17.69 23.59
CA MET A 96 1.96 -18.68 22.53
C MET A 96 1.88 -20.12 23.06
N ASP A 97 1.43 -20.33 24.30
CA ASP A 97 1.34 -21.65 24.92
C ASP A 97 0.42 -22.61 24.15
N HIS A 98 -0.57 -22.09 23.43
CA HIS A 98 -1.43 -22.86 22.53
C HIS A 98 -0.67 -23.51 21.35
N LEU A 99 0.57 -23.09 21.07
CA LEU A 99 1.47 -23.72 20.12
C LEU A 99 2.40 -24.75 20.75
N LYS A 100 2.39 -24.89 22.08
CA LYS A 100 3.22 -25.87 22.78
C LYS A 100 2.79 -27.27 22.36
N GLY A 101 3.67 -27.96 21.62
CA GLY A 101 3.38 -29.28 21.05
C GLY A 101 2.83 -29.27 19.62
N TYR A 102 2.69 -28.09 19.00
CA TYR A 102 2.39 -27.99 17.57
C TYR A 102 3.55 -28.57 16.76
N ARG A 103 3.33 -29.75 16.19
CA ARG A 103 4.25 -30.36 15.23
C ARG A 103 3.76 -30.02 13.83
N ALA A 104 4.67 -29.50 12.99
CA ALA A 104 4.40 -29.43 11.57
C ALA A 104 3.99 -30.83 11.08
N SER A 105 2.91 -30.92 10.30
CA SER A 105 2.53 -32.20 9.71
C SER A 105 3.69 -32.73 8.86
N PRO A 106 4.02 -34.03 8.95
CA PRO A 106 5.03 -34.61 8.08
C PRO A 106 4.59 -34.39 6.64
N THR A 107 5.36 -33.60 5.88
CA THR A 107 5.10 -33.39 4.47
C THR A 107 5.32 -34.73 3.76
N SER A 108 4.37 -35.14 2.91
CA SER A 108 4.43 -36.44 2.23
C SER A 108 5.67 -36.63 1.37
N ASN A 109 6.40 -35.55 1.06
CA ASN A 109 7.45 -35.53 0.06
C ASN A 109 8.84 -35.13 0.59
N GLY A 110 9.08 -35.06 1.90
CA GLY A 110 10.44 -34.82 2.44
C GLY A 110 11.14 -33.52 1.96
N VAL A 111 10.43 -32.63 1.26
CA VAL A 111 10.98 -31.36 0.77
C VAL A 111 11.04 -30.41 1.95
N TYR A 112 12.22 -30.32 2.55
CA TYR A 112 12.58 -29.24 3.45
C TYR A 112 12.34 -27.89 2.75
N GLY A 113 11.60 -26.98 3.38
CA GLY A 113 11.46 -25.60 2.91
C GLY A 113 10.17 -25.23 2.14
N SER A 114 9.18 -26.12 2.02
CA SER A 114 7.88 -25.79 1.36
C SER A 114 6.95 -24.90 2.21
N VAL A 115 7.17 -24.81 3.51
CA VAL A 115 6.38 -23.95 4.40
C VAL A 115 7.22 -22.73 4.72
N HIS A 116 6.72 -21.55 4.34
CA HIS A 116 7.36 -20.30 4.71
C HIS A 116 7.48 -20.24 6.23
N PRO A 117 8.67 -19.93 6.79
CA PRO A 117 8.85 -19.90 8.24
C PRO A 117 7.88 -18.88 8.84
N MET A 118 6.88 -19.39 9.55
CA MET A 118 5.98 -18.56 10.33
C MET A 118 6.80 -17.93 11.46
N GLN A 119 6.56 -16.66 11.79
CA GLN A 119 7.22 -15.96 12.91
C GLN A 119 7.16 -16.72 14.25
N LEU A 120 6.23 -17.68 14.36
CA LEU A 120 6.05 -18.60 15.48
C LEU A 120 7.21 -19.57 15.71
N PHE A 121 8.04 -19.83 14.70
CA PHE A 121 9.16 -20.79 14.76
C PHE A 121 10.53 -20.14 14.85
N TYR A 122 10.61 -18.81 14.94
CA TYR A 122 11.84 -18.13 15.32
C TYR A 122 12.01 -18.26 16.85
N CYS A 123 12.75 -19.27 17.27
CA CYS A 123 13.37 -19.29 18.60
C CYS A 123 14.74 -18.61 18.50
N PHE A 124 15.00 -17.61 19.36
CA PHE A 124 16.35 -17.15 19.66
C PHE A 124 17.07 -18.16 20.55
#